data_AF-A0A3D1PJD9-F1
#
_entry.id   AF-A0A3D1PJD9-F1
#
_cell.length_a   1.000
_cell.length_b   1.000
_cell.length_c   1.000
_cell.angle_alpha   90.00
_cell.angle_beta   90.00
_cell.angle_gamma   90.00
#
_symmetry.space_group_name_H-M   'P 1'
#
loop_
_entity.id
_entity.type
_entity.pdbx_description
1 polymer ?
#
loop_
_entity_poly.entity_id
_entity_poly.type
_entity_poly.pdbx_seq_one_letter_code
_entity_poly.pdbx_strand_id
1 'polypeptide(L)'
;MGNSSRILILFAHPALENSRVNRYLIQAVTGLDLVTIHDLYEAYPDFQIDVKFEQDLLLAHDIIVFHHPFYWYSTPAILKEWQDLV
;
A
#
# COMPACT_ATOMS: atom_id res chain seq x y z
N MET A 1 4.97 22.48 -18.02
CA MET A 1 4.24 21.20 -18.07
C MET A 1 4.33 20.61 -16.67
N GLY A 2 3.19 20.47 -15.98
CA GLY A 2 3.19 19.96 -14.60
C GLY A 2 3.77 18.55 -14.58
N ASN A 3 4.70 18.29 -13.66
CA ASN A 3 5.32 16.98 -13.56
C ASN A 3 4.27 15.96 -13.10
N SER A 4 3.90 15.02 -13.96
CA SER A 4 2.98 13.93 -13.64
C SER A 4 3.70 12.93 -12.74
N SER A 5 3.42 12.97 -11.44
CA SER A 5 4.05 12.11 -10.43
C SER A 5 3.40 10.72 -10.41
N ARG A 6 4.20 9.65 -10.42
CA ARG A 6 3.74 8.27 -10.22
C ARG A 6 3.56 8.02 -8.73
N ILE A 7 2.37 7.56 -8.34
CA ILE A 7 1.98 7.35 -6.94
C ILE A 7 1.90 5.86 -6.66
N LEU A 8 2.63 5.40 -5.64
CA LEU A 8 2.47 4.08 -5.06
C LEU A 8 1.62 4.19 -3.81
N ILE A 9 0.50 3.47 -3.78
CA ILE A 9 -0.30 3.26 -2.57
C ILE A 9 0.05 1.87 -2.03
N LEU A 10 0.82 1.85 -0.94
CA LEU A 10 1.04 0.66 -0.13
C LEU A 10 -0.17 0.48 0.78
N PHE A 11 -1.06 -0.41 0.35
CA PHE A 11 -2.31 -0.68 1.01
C PHE A 11 -2.14 -1.84 1.98
N ALA A 12 -2.50 -1.63 3.25
CA ALA A 12 -2.44 -2.65 4.28
C ALA A 12 -3.76 -2.69 5.03
N HIS A 13 -4.66 -3.60 4.64
CA HIS A 13 -5.92 -3.81 5.34
C HIS A 13 -6.25 -5.31 5.46
N PRO A 14 -6.18 -5.92 6.66
CA PRO A 14 -6.28 -7.38 6.80
C PRO A 14 -7.66 -7.99 6.46
N ALA A 15 -8.72 -7.17 6.47
CA ALA A 15 -10.10 -7.61 6.21
C ALA A 15 -10.89 -6.55 5.41
N LEU A 16 -10.47 -6.28 4.17
CA LEU A 16 -11.05 -5.21 3.33
C LEU A 16 -12.55 -5.42 3.04
N GLU A 17 -12.97 -6.67 2.90
CA GLU A 17 -14.36 -7.12 2.71
C GLU A 17 -15.28 -6.74 3.88
N ASN A 18 -14.71 -6.40 5.03
CA ASN A 18 -15.43 -5.87 6.19
C ASN A 18 -15.24 -4.35 6.40
N SER A 19 -14.39 -3.69 5.61
CA SER A 19 -14.08 -2.27 5.72
C SER A 19 -15.10 -1.38 5.01
N ARG A 20 -15.72 -0.44 5.74
CA ARG A 20 -16.60 0.57 5.13
C ARG A 20 -15.81 1.69 4.45
N VAL A 21 -14.87 2.31 5.17
CA VAL A 21 -14.18 3.52 4.69
C VAL A 21 -13.09 3.18 3.67
N ASN A 22 -12.14 2.31 4.03
CA ASN A 22 -10.99 2.02 3.17
C ASN A 22 -11.40 1.42 1.83
N ARG A 23 -12.51 0.65 1.78
CA ARG A 23 -13.08 0.13 0.52
C ARG A 23 -13.46 1.25 -0.44
N TYR A 24 -14.19 2.27 0.03
CA TYR A 24 -14.56 3.38 -0.85
C TYR A 24 -13.35 4.21 -1.26
N LEU A 25 -12.40 4.43 -0.33
CA LEU A 25 -11.18 5.18 -0.64
C LEU A 25 -10.34 4.48 -1.70
N ILE A 26 -10.11 3.17 -1.57
CA ILE A 26 -9.29 2.42 -2.53
C ILE A 26 -10.00 2.30 -3.88
N GLN A 27 -11.31 2.08 -3.88
CA GLN A 27 -12.11 2.02 -5.11
C GLN A 27 -12.08 3.35 -5.88
N ALA A 28 -12.10 4.48 -5.18
CA ALA A 28 -12.08 5.81 -5.81
C ALA A 28 -10.77 6.12 -6.56
N VAL A 29 -9.67 5.45 -6.20
CA VAL A 29 -8.36 5.62 -6.83
C VAL A 29 -7.98 4.46 -7.74
N THR A 30 -8.78 3.39 -7.77
CA THR A 30 -8.55 2.24 -8.64
C THR A 30 -8.74 2.65 -10.11
N GLY A 31 -7.75 2.34 -10.95
CA GLY A 31 -7.79 2.62 -12.39
C GLY A 31 -7.47 4.08 -12.75
N LEU A 32 -7.07 4.92 -11.79
CA LEU A 32 -6.51 6.23 -12.11
C LEU A 32 -5.13 6.07 -12.77
N ASP A 33 -4.90 6.86 -13.81
CA ASP A 33 -3.58 6.93 -14.45
C ASP A 33 -2.52 7.33 -13.41
N LEU A 34 -1.34 6.70 -13.51
CA LEU A 34 -0.17 6.96 -12.65
C LEU A 34 -0.32 6.53 -11.18
N VAL A 35 -1.43 5.88 -10.80
CA VAL A 35 -1.61 5.29 -9.47
C VAL A 35 -1.41 3.78 -9.53
N THR A 36 -0.44 3.30 -8.76
CA THR A 36 -0.23 1.88 -8.50
C THR A 36 -0.73 1.56 -7.11
N ILE A 37 -1.62 0.57 -6.99
CA ILE A 37 -2.07 0.04 -5.70
C ILE A 37 -1.35 -1.28 -5.47
N HIS A 38 -0.66 -1.40 -4.34
CA HIS A 38 0.00 -2.61 -3.92
C HIS A 38 -0.58 -3.04 -2.56
N ASP A 39 -1.42 -4.07 -2.56
CA ASP A 39 -2.02 -4.63 -1.35
C ASP A 39 -1.06 -5.65 -0.70
N LEU A 40 -0.51 -5.28 0.45
CA LEU A 40 0.49 -6.09 1.16
C LEU A 40 -0.09 -7.41 1.67
N TYR A 41 -1.37 -7.45 2.07
CA TYR A 41 -1.98 -8.70 2.57
C TYR A 41 -2.32 -9.66 1.42
N GLU A 42 -2.60 -9.15 0.22
CA GLU A 42 -2.78 -9.97 -0.97
C GLU A 42 -1.44 -10.49 -1.51
N ALA A 43 -0.40 -9.65 -1.53
CA ALA A 43 0.93 -10.01 -2.02
C ALA A 43 1.68 -10.96 -1.07
N TYR A 44 1.56 -10.75 0.24
CA TYR A 44 2.31 -11.47 1.28
C TYR A 44 1.37 -12.01 2.37
N PRO A 45 0.46 -12.94 2.04
CA PRO A 45 -0.50 -13.50 3.00
C PRO A 45 0.16 -14.25 4.16
N ASP A 46 1.41 -14.69 3.97
CA ASP A 46 2.24 -15.41 4.93
C ASP A 46 3.41 -14.58 5.47
N PHE A 47 3.41 -13.26 5.22
CA PHE A 47 4.38 -12.29 5.75
C PHE A 47 5.81 -12.49 5.19
N GLN A 48 5.97 -13.23 4.09
CA GLN A 48 7.25 -13.40 3.39
C GLN A 48 7.52 -12.26 2.40
N ILE A 49 7.93 -11.10 2.90
CA ILE A 49 8.16 -9.90 2.09
C ILE A 49 9.38 -10.06 1.17
N ASP A 50 9.19 -9.84 -0.14
CA ASP A 50 10.28 -9.74 -1.11
C ASP A 50 10.89 -8.33 -1.09
N VAL A 51 11.92 -8.17 -0.25
CA VAL A 51 12.61 -6.89 -0.04
C VAL A 51 13.11 -6.26 -1.35
N LYS A 52 13.63 -7.06 -2.29
CA LYS A 52 14.21 -6.52 -3.51
C LYS A 52 13.12 -5.99 -4.43
N PHE A 53 12.02 -6.73 -4.57
CA PHE A 53 10.86 -6.29 -5.34
C PHE A 53 10.27 -4.99 -4.78
N GLU A 54 10.08 -4.91 -3.45
CA GLU A 54 9.52 -3.72 -2.79
C GLU A 54 10.42 -2.49 -2.98
N GLN A 55 11.73 -2.63 -2.85
CA GLN A 55 12.68 -1.54 -3.10
C GLN A 55 12.65 -1.05 -4.55
N ASP A 56 12.58 -1.96 -5.52
CA ASP A 56 12.47 -1.60 -6.94
C ASP A 56 11.13 -0.91 -7.23
N LEU A 57 10.05 -1.36 -6.58
CA LEU A 57 8.75 -0.74 -6.67
C LEU A 57 8.75 0.69 -6.10
N LEU A 58 9.41 0.92 -4.97
CA LEU A 58 9.59 2.26 -4.39
C LEU A 58 10.35 3.18 -5.35
N LEU A 59 11.47 2.72 -5.92
CA LEU A 59 12.30 3.51 -6.85
C LEU A 59 11.56 3.86 -8.16
N ALA A 60 10.56 3.07 -8.54
CA ALA A 60 9.75 3.35 -9.72
C ALA A 60 8.73 4.48 -9.51
N HIS A 61 8.46 4.90 -8.27
CA HIS A 61 7.41 5.89 -7.94
C HIS A 61 7.97 7.16 -7.29
N ASP A 62 7.28 8.27 -7.49
CA ASP A 62 7.70 9.57 -6.99
C ASP A 62 7.06 9.90 -5.63
N ILE A 63 5.86 9.35 -5.37
CA ILE A 63 5.09 9.56 -4.14
C ILE A 63 4.68 8.21 -3.58
N ILE A 64 4.93 8.01 -2.28
CA ILE A 64 4.56 6.79 -1.55
C ILE A 64 3.48 7.14 -0.53
N VAL A 65 2.38 6.39 -0.54
CA VAL A 65 1.24 6.55 0.38
C VAL A 65 1.06 5.27 1.16
N PHE A 66 1.23 5.32 2.48
CA PHE A 66 0.80 4.24 3.36
C PHE A 66 -0.70 4.39 3.64
N HIS A 67 -1.51 3.47 3.12
CA HIS A 67 -2.96 3.49 3.28
C HIS A 67 -3.39 2.29 4.11
N HIS A 68 -3.85 2.54 5.33
CA HIS A 68 -4.25 1.50 6.25
C HIS A 68 -5.30 2.02 7.26
N PRO A 69 -6.09 1.15 7.88
CA PRO A 69 -6.91 1.54 9.02
C PRO A 69 -6.02 1.85 10.23
N PHE A 70 -6.44 2.79 11.07
CA PHE A 70 -5.75 3.12 12.30
C PHE A 70 -6.09 2.12 13.41
N TYR A 71 -5.13 1.26 13.78
CA TYR A 71 -5.30 0.22 14.80
C TYR A 71 -4.36 0.47 15.97
N TRP A 72 -4.88 0.46 17.21
CA TRP A 72 -4.08 0.60 18.43
C TRP A 72 -3.03 1.72 18.36
N TYR A 73 -3.47 2.91 17.96
CA TYR A 73 -2.61 4.09 17.80
C TYR A 73 -1.49 3.94 16.75
N SER A 74 -1.64 2.99 15.82
CA SER A 74 -0.60 2.57 14.90
C SER A 74 -1.15 1.95 13.60
N THR A 75 -0.31 1.16 12.94
CA THR A 75 -0.54 0.48 11.66
C THR A 75 -0.86 -1.01 11.86
N PRO A 76 -1.40 -1.71 10.84
CA PRO A 76 -1.46 -3.17 10.83
C PRO A 76 -0.06 -3.80 10.83
N ALA A 77 0.05 -5.01 11.39
CA ALA A 77 1.32 -5.70 11.61
C ALA A 77 2.19 -5.81 10.34
N ILE A 78 1.59 -6.17 9.20
CA ILE A 78 2.33 -6.35 7.94
C ILE A 78 3.03 -5.07 7.47
N LEU A 79 2.41 -3.90 7.69
CA LEU A 79 3.03 -2.63 7.30
C LEU A 79 4.23 -2.31 8.21
N LYS A 80 4.16 -2.71 9.49
CA LYS A 80 5.27 -2.52 10.41
C LYS A 80 6.45 -3.45 10.08
N GLU A 81 6.18 -4.69 9.70
CA GLU A 81 7.19 -5.64 9.24
C GLU A 81 7.82 -5.20 7.91
N TRP A 82 7.00 -4.74 6.96
CA TRP A 82 7.47 -4.14 5.71
C TRP A 82 8.46 -3.01 5.98
N GLN A 83 8.14 -2.12 6.93
CA GLN A 83 9.04 -1.02 7.33
C GLN A 83 10.33 -1.48 8.02
N ASP A 84 10.35 -2.69 8.60
CA ASP A 84 11.58 -3.25 9.22
C ASP A 84 12.51 -3.90 8.19
N LEU A 85 11.96 -4.40 7.09
CA LEU A 85 12.68 -5.19 6.10
C LEU A 85 13.11 -4.41 4.85
N VAL A 86 12.28 -3.47 4.39
CA VAL A 86 12.40 -2.78 3.09
C VAL A 86 13.18 -1.48 3.19
#